data_AF-A0A934XPE6-F1
#
_entry.id   AF-A0A934XPE6-F1
#
_cell.length_a   1.000
_cell.length_b   1.000
_cell.length_c   1.000
_cell.angle_alpha   90.00
_cell.angle_beta   90.00
_cell.angle_gamma   90.00
#
_symmetry.space_group_name_H-M   'P 1'
#
loop_
_entity.id
_entity.type
_entity.pdbx_description
1 polymer ?
#
loop_
_entity_poly.entity_id
_entity_poly.type
_entity_poly.pdbx_seq_one_letter_code
_entity_poly.pdbx_strand_id
1 'polypeptide(L)'
;METSSLRKNQPHLEAVLGPLSAEDDANMRAIFDEVDGALLELARHLGRDGAGWDGTGLELSWMVSGQTAIGSHIGACIDGANCVDFIIELRPSWYFGERSPTLSWEIETTISADCQHAVYRAMETVHSATLRAATAMEAAVALRTAARQLLRQGMDFPLAHWLALASDTTHLPGPSLT
;
A
#
# COMPACT_ATOMS: atom_id res chain seq x y z
N MET A 1 2.65 -15.15 -6.87
CA MET A 1 3.26 -13.85 -6.52
C MET A 1 4.48 -14.17 -5.68
N GLU A 2 5.62 -13.61 -6.04
CA GLU A 2 6.84 -13.69 -5.26
C GLU A 2 7.09 -12.33 -4.62
N THR A 3 7.60 -12.29 -3.40
CA THR A 3 7.89 -11.05 -2.68
C THR A 3 9.28 -11.11 -2.07
N SER A 4 9.92 -9.95 -1.91
CA SER A 4 11.22 -9.83 -1.28
C SER A 4 11.29 -8.54 -0.47
N SER A 5 11.53 -8.69 0.84
CA SER A 5 11.79 -7.56 1.74
C SER A 5 12.89 -6.65 1.20
N LEU A 6 12.58 -5.36 1.04
CA LEU A 6 13.57 -4.37 0.62
C LEU A 6 14.71 -4.24 1.65
N ARG A 7 14.35 -4.31 2.93
CA ARG A 7 15.28 -4.15 4.05
C ARG A 7 16.19 -5.35 4.27
N LYS A 8 15.65 -6.58 4.23
CA LYS A 8 16.42 -7.80 4.51
C LYS A 8 17.27 -8.22 3.31
N ASN A 9 16.67 -8.21 2.11
CA ASN A 9 17.24 -8.86 0.95
C ASN A 9 17.90 -7.87 -0.03
N GLN A 10 17.63 -6.57 0.14
CA GLN A 10 18.17 -5.49 -0.70
C GLN A 10 18.10 -5.81 -2.21
N PRO A 11 16.91 -6.17 -2.74
CA PRO A 11 16.80 -6.48 -4.15
C PRO A 11 17.08 -5.25 -5.01
N HIS A 12 17.36 -5.52 -6.29
CA HIS A 12 17.51 -4.51 -7.33
C HIS A 12 16.19 -3.75 -7.54
N LEU A 13 16.23 -2.42 -7.41
CA LEU A 13 15.04 -1.57 -7.54
C LEU A 13 14.67 -1.27 -8.99
N GLU A 14 15.56 -1.57 -9.94
CA GLU A 14 15.43 -1.16 -11.35
C GLU A 14 14.22 -1.78 -12.04
N ALA A 15 13.73 -2.91 -11.51
CA ALA A 15 12.51 -3.55 -11.97
C ALA A 15 11.27 -2.65 -11.80
N VAL A 16 11.28 -1.70 -10.85
CA VAL A 16 10.18 -0.77 -10.57
C VAL A 16 10.56 0.67 -10.90
N LEU A 17 11.78 1.07 -10.54
CA LEU A 17 12.25 2.45 -10.62
C LEU A 17 13.04 2.75 -11.90
N GLY A 18 13.27 1.75 -12.76
CA GLY A 18 14.14 1.88 -13.92
C GLY A 18 15.63 2.00 -13.54
N PRO A 19 16.52 2.24 -14.51
CA PRO A 19 17.96 2.35 -14.25
C PRO A 19 18.27 3.47 -13.24
N LEU A 20 19.08 3.15 -12.22
CA LEU A 20 19.49 4.09 -11.18
C LEU A 20 21.01 4.27 -11.17
N SER A 21 21.46 5.49 -10.84
CA SER A 21 22.84 5.68 -10.41
C SER A 21 23.03 5.08 -9.00
N ALA A 22 24.28 4.79 -8.62
CA ALA A 22 24.56 4.29 -7.27
C ALA A 22 24.17 5.30 -6.17
N GLU A 23 24.28 6.60 -6.47
CA GLU A 23 23.88 7.68 -5.57
C GLU A 23 22.36 7.73 -5.41
N ASP A 24 21.62 7.62 -6.52
CA ASP A 24 20.15 7.59 -6.50
C ASP A 24 19.61 6.36 -5.76
N ASP A 25 20.18 5.17 -6.00
CA ASP A 25 19.79 3.94 -5.29
C ASP A 25 20.02 4.10 -3.77
N ALA A 26 21.17 4.61 -3.35
CA ALA A 26 21.46 4.86 -1.93
C ALA A 26 20.48 5.87 -1.30
N ASN A 27 20.19 6.97 -2.00
CA ASN A 27 19.24 7.98 -1.53
C ASN A 27 17.81 7.43 -1.43
N MET A 28 17.37 6.64 -2.41
CA MET A 28 16.05 6.01 -2.39
C MET A 28 15.93 4.97 -1.27
N ARG A 29 16.97 4.18 -1.01
CA ARG A 29 16.98 3.24 0.12
C ARG A 29 16.85 3.94 1.47
N ALA A 30 17.55 5.06 1.66
CA ALA A 30 17.38 5.87 2.87
C ALA A 30 15.93 6.37 3.04
N ILE A 31 15.27 6.75 1.94
CA ILE A 31 13.85 7.12 1.96
C ILE A 31 12.98 5.91 2.30
N PHE A 32 13.25 4.74 1.72
CA PHE A 32 12.51 3.50 2.00
C PHE A 32 12.68 3.03 3.44
N ASP A 33 13.84 3.24 4.06
CA ASP A 33 14.02 2.99 5.51
C ASP A 33 13.10 3.88 6.36
N GLU A 34 12.87 5.14 5.97
CA GLU A 34 11.89 6.01 6.63
C GLU A 34 10.45 5.49 6.43
N VAL A 35 10.14 4.94 5.26
CA VAL A 35 8.83 4.35 4.97
C VAL A 35 8.61 3.10 5.81
N ASP A 36 9.58 2.20 5.88
CA ASP A 36 9.55 1.01 6.74
C ASP A 36 9.30 1.40 8.19
N GLY A 37 9.99 2.44 8.68
CA GLY A 37 9.78 2.99 10.02
C GLY A 37 8.33 3.37 10.29
N ALA A 38 7.70 4.12 9.37
CA ALA A 38 6.32 4.56 9.49
C ALA A 38 5.33 3.38 9.43
N LEU A 39 5.55 2.42 8.53
CA LEU A 39 4.69 1.25 8.39
C LEU A 39 4.77 0.33 9.61
N LEU A 40 5.98 0.09 10.13
CA LEU A 40 6.18 -0.71 11.34
C LEU A 40 5.62 -0.01 12.59
N GLU A 41 5.64 1.33 12.63
CA GLU A 41 4.97 2.09 13.68
C GLU A 41 3.46 1.91 13.64
N LEU A 42 2.84 2.03 12.47
CA LEU A 42 1.41 1.77 12.29
C LEU A 42 1.05 0.34 12.69
N ALA A 43 1.82 -0.66 12.22
CA ALA A 43 1.61 -2.06 12.57
C ALA A 43 1.61 -2.27 14.10
N ARG A 44 2.62 -1.74 14.80
CA ARG A 44 2.70 -1.83 16.26
C ARG A 44 1.53 -1.15 16.96
N HIS A 45 1.10 0.02 16.49
CA HIS A 45 -0.06 0.72 17.04
C HIS A 45 -1.32 -0.15 16.96
N LEU A 46 -1.48 -0.89 15.87
CA LEU A 46 -2.59 -1.80 15.64
C LEU A 46 -2.40 -3.19 16.28
N GLY A 47 -1.39 -3.36 17.14
CA GLY A 47 -1.12 -4.62 17.84
C GLY A 47 -0.55 -5.73 16.95
N ARG A 48 0.16 -5.37 15.88
CA ARG A 48 0.83 -6.29 14.95
C ARG A 48 2.34 -6.25 15.15
N ASP A 49 2.99 -7.39 14.88
CA ASP A 49 4.45 -7.53 15.03
C ASP A 49 5.25 -7.07 13.79
N GLY A 50 4.58 -6.77 12.67
CA GLY A 50 5.24 -6.34 11.45
C GLY A 50 4.27 -5.85 10.35
N ALA A 51 4.84 -5.30 9.29
CA ALA A 51 4.16 -4.82 8.08
C ALA A 51 4.71 -5.55 6.84
N GLY A 52 3.85 -5.87 5.86
CA GLY A 52 4.20 -6.73 4.74
C GLY A 52 4.27 -8.22 5.12
N TRP A 53 4.50 -9.08 4.14
CA TRP A 53 4.56 -10.53 4.31
C TRP A 53 5.74 -10.98 5.18
N ASP A 54 6.89 -10.34 5.02
CA ASP A 54 8.13 -10.59 5.77
C ASP A 54 8.20 -9.80 7.09
N GLY A 55 7.16 -9.01 7.39
CA GLY A 55 7.04 -8.22 8.63
C GLY A 55 8.05 -7.08 8.76
N THR A 56 8.59 -6.57 7.65
CA THR A 56 9.70 -5.61 7.64
C THR A 56 9.37 -4.22 7.12
N GLY A 57 8.15 -3.99 6.63
CA GLY A 57 7.79 -2.76 5.92
C GLY A 57 7.55 -3.04 4.44
N LEU A 58 8.31 -2.37 3.58
CA LEU A 58 8.19 -2.44 2.13
C LEU A 58 8.81 -3.72 1.53
N GLU A 59 8.15 -4.18 0.49
CA GLU A 59 8.50 -5.40 -0.23
C GLU A 59 8.41 -5.15 -1.73
N LEU A 60 9.39 -5.69 -2.46
CA LEU A 60 9.31 -5.80 -3.90
C LEU A 60 8.48 -7.04 -4.24
N SER A 61 7.42 -6.86 -5.01
CA SER A 61 6.52 -7.91 -5.46
C SER A 61 6.68 -8.16 -6.96
N TRP A 62 6.70 -9.44 -7.35
CA TRP A 62 6.69 -9.90 -8.73
C TRP A 62 5.45 -10.76 -8.99
N MET A 63 4.67 -10.34 -9.98
CA MET A 63 3.55 -11.12 -10.50
C MET A 63 4.02 -12.06 -11.60
N VAL A 64 3.30 -13.17 -11.78
CA VAL A 64 3.60 -14.20 -12.82
C VAL A 64 3.53 -13.60 -14.23
N SER A 65 2.69 -12.58 -14.41
CA SER A 65 2.54 -11.75 -15.60
C SER A 65 3.71 -10.79 -15.87
N GLY A 66 4.72 -10.72 -14.98
CA GLY A 66 5.88 -9.85 -15.12
C GLY A 66 5.69 -8.43 -14.55
N GLN A 67 4.54 -8.15 -13.95
CA GLN A 67 4.28 -6.87 -13.28
C GLN A 67 5.06 -6.80 -11.95
N THR A 68 5.59 -5.63 -11.65
CA THR A 68 6.40 -5.38 -10.46
C THR A 68 5.90 -4.16 -9.70
N ALA A 69 5.92 -4.24 -8.38
CA ALA A 69 5.53 -3.14 -7.51
C ALA A 69 6.34 -3.17 -6.21
N ILE A 70 6.50 -2.01 -5.58
CA ILE A 70 7.00 -1.91 -4.21
C ILE A 70 5.81 -1.57 -3.33
N GLY A 71 5.52 -2.36 -2.31
CA GLY A 71 4.37 -2.10 -1.47
C GLY A 71 4.45 -2.74 -0.10
N SER A 72 3.43 -2.49 0.70
CA SER A 72 3.24 -3.11 2.00
C SER A 72 1.76 -3.18 2.34
N HIS A 73 1.42 -4.07 3.25
CA HIS A 73 0.07 -4.22 3.78
C HIS A 73 0.13 -4.42 5.30
N ILE A 74 -0.84 -3.87 6.02
CA ILE A 74 -0.99 -4.00 7.47
C ILE A 74 -2.47 -4.30 7.74
N GLY A 75 -2.75 -5.56 8.06
CA GLY A 75 -4.09 -6.02 8.44
C GLY A 75 -4.24 -6.13 9.96
N ALA A 76 -5.34 -5.60 10.49
CA ALA A 76 -5.69 -5.68 11.90
C ALA A 76 -7.18 -5.96 12.09
N CYS A 77 -7.53 -6.76 13.09
CA CYS A 77 -8.89 -7.27 13.29
C CYS A 77 -9.33 -7.12 14.75
N ILE A 78 -10.63 -6.90 14.97
CA ILE A 78 -11.24 -6.91 16.30
C ILE A 78 -11.69 -8.34 16.62
N ASP A 79 -11.09 -8.96 17.64
CA ASP A 79 -11.44 -10.32 18.10
C ASP A 79 -11.26 -11.41 17.02
N GLY A 80 -10.35 -11.20 16.07
CA GLY A 80 -10.11 -12.13 14.96
C GLY A 80 -11.16 -12.10 13.83
N ALA A 81 -12.12 -11.17 13.90
CA ALA A 81 -13.04 -10.81 12.83
C ALA A 81 -12.98 -9.29 12.59
N ASN A 82 -13.74 -8.75 11.64
CA ASN A 82 -13.85 -7.30 11.45
C ASN A 82 -12.48 -6.66 11.22
N CYS A 83 -11.90 -7.01 10.09
CA CYS A 83 -10.56 -6.63 9.72
C CYS A 83 -10.55 -5.32 8.92
N VAL A 84 -9.47 -4.58 9.09
CA VAL A 84 -9.12 -3.40 8.31
C VAL A 84 -7.71 -3.60 7.78
N ASP A 85 -7.55 -3.41 6.48
CA ASP A 85 -6.28 -3.48 5.78
C ASP A 85 -5.85 -2.09 5.35
N PHE A 86 -4.65 -1.70 5.77
CA PHE A 86 -3.97 -0.49 5.34
C PHE A 86 -2.91 -0.89 4.32
N ILE A 87 -3.03 -0.41 3.09
CA ILE A 87 -2.21 -0.83 1.97
C ILE A 87 -1.55 0.39 1.33
N ILE A 88 -0.30 0.21 0.93
CA ILE A 88 0.44 1.18 0.12
C ILE A 88 1.17 0.46 -1.00
N GLU A 89 1.10 1.00 -2.21
CA GLU A 89 1.73 0.41 -3.39
C GLU A 89 2.31 1.52 -4.29
N LEU A 90 3.58 1.38 -4.64
CA LEU A 90 4.27 2.11 -5.68
C LEU A 90 4.38 1.21 -6.92
N ARG A 91 3.77 1.65 -8.02
CA ARG A 91 3.79 0.93 -9.30
C ARG A 91 4.27 1.84 -10.43
N PRO A 92 5.01 1.30 -11.41
CA PRO A 92 5.32 2.04 -12.62
C PRO A 92 4.08 2.11 -13.53
N SER A 93 4.01 3.10 -14.42
CA SER A 93 2.83 3.35 -15.26
C SER A 93 2.50 2.25 -16.27
N TRP A 94 3.47 1.37 -16.57
CA TRP A 94 3.27 0.20 -17.42
C TRP A 94 2.68 -1.01 -16.65
N TYR A 95 2.41 -0.87 -15.35
CA TYR A 95 1.89 -1.97 -14.53
C TYR A 95 0.57 -2.55 -15.06
N PHE A 96 -0.33 -1.75 -15.64
CA PHE A 96 -1.60 -2.24 -16.22
C PHE A 96 -1.66 -2.16 -17.76
N GLY A 97 -0.56 -1.88 -18.46
CA GLY A 97 -0.63 -1.62 -19.90
C GLY A 97 0.70 -1.60 -20.64
N GLU A 98 0.67 -1.10 -21.88
CA GLU A 98 1.86 -1.01 -22.72
C GLU A 98 2.90 -0.06 -22.12
N ARG A 99 4.19 -0.38 -22.32
CA ARG A 99 5.30 0.47 -21.91
C ARG A 99 5.22 1.81 -22.65
N SER A 100 4.76 2.84 -21.95
CA SER A 100 4.92 4.23 -22.38
C SER A 100 6.41 4.56 -22.56
N PRO A 101 6.80 5.33 -23.58
CA PRO A 101 8.18 5.81 -23.73
C PRO A 101 8.58 6.74 -22.58
N THR A 102 7.61 7.35 -21.91
CA THR A 102 7.81 8.15 -20.71
C THR A 102 7.39 7.32 -19.50
N LEU A 103 8.36 6.91 -18.69
CA LEU A 103 8.11 6.21 -17.43
C LEU A 103 7.56 7.19 -16.41
N SER A 104 6.45 6.83 -15.77
CA SER A 104 5.91 7.55 -14.62
C SER A 104 5.52 6.54 -13.54
N TRP A 105 5.24 7.02 -12.34
CA TRP A 105 4.89 6.17 -11.21
C TRP A 105 3.59 6.63 -10.58
N GLU A 106 2.81 5.66 -10.13
CA GLU A 106 1.64 5.87 -9.30
C GLU A 106 1.91 5.29 -7.91
N ILE A 107 1.56 6.06 -6.90
CA ILE A 107 1.58 5.64 -5.51
C ILE A 107 0.14 5.62 -5.05
N GLU A 108 -0.36 4.43 -4.74
CA GLU A 108 -1.71 4.23 -4.24
C GLU A 108 -1.65 3.87 -2.76
N THR A 109 -2.51 4.51 -1.98
CA THR A 109 -2.81 4.08 -0.60
C THR A 109 -4.28 3.75 -0.51
N THR A 110 -4.60 2.60 0.05
CA THR A 110 -5.98 2.20 0.31
C THR A 110 -6.16 1.79 1.76
N ILE A 111 -7.36 2.06 2.28
CA ILE A 111 -7.84 1.48 3.54
C ILE A 111 -9.10 0.73 3.18
N SER A 112 -9.06 -0.59 3.37
CA SER A 112 -10.19 -1.47 3.12
C SER A 112 -10.67 -2.07 4.43
N ALA A 113 -11.97 -2.16 4.64
CA ALA A 113 -12.54 -2.68 5.88
C ALA A 113 -13.66 -3.67 5.60
N ASP A 114 -13.82 -4.67 6.47
CA ASP A 114 -14.91 -5.63 6.40
C ASP A 114 -16.27 -4.90 6.42
N CYS A 115 -17.09 -5.11 5.39
CA CYS A 115 -18.41 -4.47 5.28
C CYS A 115 -19.51 -5.17 6.11
N GLN A 116 -19.16 -6.26 6.82
CA GLN A 116 -20.03 -7.04 7.71
C GLN A 116 -21.36 -7.52 7.09
N HIS A 117 -21.43 -7.64 5.77
CA HIS A 117 -22.68 -8.05 5.11
C HIS A 117 -23.06 -9.50 5.47
N ALA A 118 -24.31 -9.72 5.89
CA ALA A 118 -24.78 -11.03 6.37
C ALA A 118 -24.76 -12.15 5.31
N VAL A 119 -24.62 -11.80 4.03
CA VAL A 119 -24.73 -12.70 2.88
C VAL A 119 -23.37 -13.02 2.25
N TYR A 120 -22.43 -12.08 2.31
CA TYR A 120 -21.08 -12.26 1.80
C TYR A 120 -20.07 -11.52 2.68
N ARG A 121 -18.94 -12.19 2.98
CA ARG A 121 -17.81 -11.54 3.65
C ARG A 121 -16.94 -10.89 2.58
N ALA A 122 -16.97 -9.57 2.50
CA ALA A 122 -16.12 -8.79 1.61
C ALA A 122 -15.53 -7.60 2.36
N MET A 123 -14.43 -7.10 1.81
CA MET A 123 -13.83 -5.85 2.23
C MET A 123 -14.23 -4.75 1.25
N GLU A 124 -14.60 -3.58 1.78
CA GLU A 124 -14.92 -2.39 1.01
C GLU A 124 -13.77 -1.39 1.16
N THR A 125 -13.37 -0.75 0.05
CA THR A 125 -12.40 0.34 0.08
C THR A 125 -13.07 1.61 0.61
N VAL A 126 -12.81 1.95 1.87
CA VAL A 126 -13.39 3.13 2.54
C VAL A 126 -12.54 4.39 2.37
N HIS A 127 -11.27 4.22 2.00
CA HIS A 127 -10.38 5.30 1.62
C HIS A 127 -9.46 4.88 0.49
N SER A 128 -9.26 5.76 -0.48
CA SER A 128 -8.22 5.62 -1.50
C SER A 128 -7.64 7.00 -1.82
N ALA A 129 -6.33 7.04 -2.02
CA ALA A 129 -5.63 8.20 -2.53
C ALA A 129 -4.55 7.75 -3.52
N THR A 130 -4.32 8.56 -4.55
CA THR A 130 -3.29 8.30 -5.56
C THR A 130 -2.43 9.53 -5.77
N LEU A 131 -1.12 9.35 -5.70
CA LEU A 131 -0.12 10.33 -6.10
C LEU A 131 0.55 9.89 -7.40
N ARG A 132 1.03 10.85 -8.18
CA ARG A 132 1.79 10.60 -9.40
C ARG A 132 3.15 11.26 -9.34
N ALA A 133 4.15 10.57 -9.87
CA ALA A 133 5.52 11.06 -9.96
C ALA A 133 6.06 10.90 -11.38
N ALA A 134 6.83 11.89 -11.84
CA ALA A 134 7.43 11.90 -13.17
C ALA A 134 8.87 11.36 -13.17
N THR A 135 9.49 11.25 -11.98
CA THR A 135 10.83 10.67 -11.81
C THR A 135 10.85 9.62 -10.69
N ALA A 136 11.83 8.72 -10.72
CA ALA A 136 11.99 7.69 -9.69
C ALA A 136 12.23 8.30 -8.30
N MET A 137 12.97 9.42 -8.22
CA MET A 137 13.22 10.11 -6.96
C MET A 137 11.96 10.78 -6.42
N GLU A 138 11.19 11.44 -7.29
CA GLU A 138 9.87 11.95 -6.91
C GLU A 138 8.95 10.82 -6.43
N ALA A 139 9.02 9.64 -7.04
CA ALA A 139 8.24 8.48 -6.65
C ALA A 139 8.60 7.99 -5.24
N ALA A 140 9.89 7.92 -4.90
CA ALA A 140 10.34 7.57 -3.55
C ALA A 140 9.87 8.61 -2.52
N VAL A 141 9.99 9.90 -2.82
CA VAL A 141 9.52 10.99 -1.94
C VAL A 141 8.00 10.97 -1.77
N ALA A 142 7.25 10.70 -2.85
CA ALA A 142 5.80 10.55 -2.82
C ALA A 142 5.38 9.34 -1.99
N LEU A 143 6.08 8.20 -2.11
CA LEU A 143 5.84 7.01 -1.29
C LEU A 143 6.02 7.31 0.20
N ARG A 144 7.09 8.01 0.57
CA ARG A 144 7.28 8.46 1.97
C ARG A 144 6.17 9.39 2.46
N THR A 145 5.72 10.31 1.60
CA THR A 145 4.63 11.23 1.94
C THR A 145 3.32 10.47 2.18
N ALA A 146 3.00 9.53 1.28
CA ALA A 146 1.83 8.68 1.38
C ALA A 146 1.88 7.77 2.62
N ALA A 147 3.03 7.17 2.93
CA ALA A 147 3.20 6.34 4.12
C ALA A 147 3.00 7.12 5.43
N ARG A 148 3.51 8.36 5.49
CA ARG A 148 3.27 9.25 6.64
C ARG A 148 1.81 9.64 6.78
N GLN A 149 1.11 9.84 5.67
CA GLN A 149 -0.32 10.11 5.69
C GLN A 149 -1.11 8.88 6.16
N LEU A 150 -0.77 7.70 5.66
CA LEU A 150 -1.40 6.43 6.06
C LEU A 150 -1.18 6.14 7.55
N LEU A 151 0.04 6.38 8.06
CA LEU A 151 0.34 6.30 9.49
C LEU A 151 -0.56 7.25 10.28
N ARG A 152 -0.65 8.53 9.90
CA ARG A 152 -1.54 9.48 10.60
C ARG A 152 -2.99 9.02 10.62
N GLN A 153 -3.53 8.60 9.47
CA GLN A 153 -4.89 8.09 9.38
C GLN A 153 -5.11 6.89 10.31
N GLY A 154 -4.20 5.92 10.31
CA GLY A 154 -4.30 4.74 11.18
C GLY A 154 -4.13 5.04 12.67
N MET A 155 -3.49 6.17 13.03
CA MET A 155 -3.32 6.61 14.43
C MET A 155 -4.46 7.52 14.89
N ASP A 156 -5.04 8.32 13.99
CA ASP A 156 -6.09 9.30 14.29
C ASP A 156 -7.46 8.63 14.49
N PHE A 157 -7.66 7.43 13.94
CA PHE A 157 -8.95 6.72 13.98
C PHE A 157 -8.82 5.25 14.43
N PRO A 158 -9.65 4.79 15.39
CA PRO A 158 -9.65 3.39 15.79
C PRO A 158 -10.22 2.49 14.68
N LEU A 159 -9.94 1.18 14.72
CA LEU A 159 -10.47 0.20 13.75
C LEU A 159 -11.99 0.28 13.55
N ALA A 160 -12.74 0.52 14.65
CA ALA A 160 -14.20 0.65 14.61
C ALA A 160 -14.69 1.80 13.71
N HIS A 161 -13.89 2.86 13.52
CA HIS A 161 -14.22 3.96 12.61
C HIS A 161 -14.28 3.48 11.16
N TRP A 162 -13.24 2.78 10.70
CA TRP A 162 -13.13 2.29 9.33
C TRP A 162 -14.19 1.24 9.00
N LEU A 163 -14.48 0.36 9.95
CA LEU A 163 -15.55 -0.64 9.84
C LEU A 163 -16.93 0.01 9.68
N ALA A 164 -17.21 1.06 10.46
CA ALA A 164 -18.48 1.79 10.33
C ALA A 164 -18.65 2.42 8.94
N LEU A 165 -17.58 3.00 8.38
CA LEU A 165 -17.62 3.54 7.02
C LEU A 165 -17.96 2.46 5.98
N ALA A 166 -17.40 1.26 6.11
CA ALA A 166 -17.65 0.15 5.18
C ALA A 166 -19.10 -0.35 5.27
N SER A 167 -19.68 -0.38 6.47
CA SER A 167 -21.09 -0.74 6.66
C SER A 167 -22.04 0.31 6.08
N ASP A 168 -21.74 1.61 6.21
CA ASP A 168 -22.59 2.70 5.71
C ASP A 168 -22.64 2.78 4.17
N THR A 169 -21.56 2.42 3.47
CA THR A 169 -21.52 2.34 2.00
C THR A 169 -22.49 1.31 1.41
N THR A 170 -22.93 0.33 2.19
CA THR A 170 -23.87 -0.71 1.74
C THR A 170 -25.34 -0.24 1.68
N HIS A 171 -25.64 1.00 2.11
CA HIS A 171 -26.99 1.56 2.11
C HIS A 171 -27.36 2.40 0.87
N LEU A 172 -26.53 2.45 -0.17
CA LEU A 172 -26.94 3.04 -1.44
C LEU A 172 -27.99 2.14 -2.12
N PRO A 173 -29.20 2.64 -2.43
CA PRO A 173 -30.19 1.86 -3.16
C PRO A 173 -29.60 1.56 -4.55
N GLY A 174 -29.45 0.27 -4.86
CA GLY A 174 -29.02 -0.18 -6.19
C GLY A 174 -29.88 0.46 -7.29
N PRO A 175 -29.35 0.60 -8.52
CA PRO A 175 -30.08 1.20 -9.61
C PRO A 175 -31.42 0.47 -9.78
N SER A 176 -32.51 1.22 -9.65
CA SER A 176 -33.83 0.73 -10.02
C SER A 176 -33.79 0.46 -11.51
N LEU A 177 -33.69 -0.81 -11.88
CA LEU A 177 -33.91 -1.26 -13.25
C LEU A 177 -35.40 -1.09 -13.52
N THR A 178 -35.76 0.04 -14.16
CA THR A 178 -37.02 0.23 -14.88
C THR A 178 -36.80 -0.03 -16.36
#